data_AF-A0A2T2T735-F1
#
_entry.id   AF-A0A2T2T735-F1
#
_cell.length_a   1.000
_cell.length_b   1.000
_cell.length_c   1.000
_cell.angle_alpha   90.00
_cell.angle_beta   90.00
_cell.angle_gamma   90.00
#
_symmetry.space_group_name_H-M   'P 1'
#
loop_
_entity.id
_entity.type
_entity.pdbx_description
1 polymer ?
#
loop_
_entity_poly.entity_id
_entity_poly.type
_entity_poly.pdbx_seq_one_letter_code
_entity_poly.pdbx_strand_id
1 'polypeptide(L)'
;MSFIRGLSLASTLLLAVWGLGCQSPTPPSKASTQYNRLVQRTLAEAEARPDTSFFWLSNTGDTQARSLMLELGIDYLRYDRAADVLCLWTGEGLWPARGFATAPRAGTALTDSVGPRCEIEGSCRVETVSDTWSRFRCE
;
A
#
# COMPACT_ATOMS: atom_id res chain seq x y z
N MET A 1 55.41 -37.18 13.79
CA MET A 1 54.67 -35.91 13.60
C MET A 1 53.37 -36.21 12.85
N SER A 2 52.25 -35.92 13.53
CA SER A 2 50.82 -35.79 13.15
C SER A 2 50.29 -36.50 11.90
N PHE A 3 49.47 -37.56 11.98
CA PHE A 3 48.08 -37.73 12.45
C PHE A 3 46.97 -36.99 11.64
N ILE A 4 46.18 -37.85 10.95
CA ILE A 4 44.71 -37.86 10.78
C ILE A 4 44.06 -37.04 9.65
N ARG A 5 43.49 -37.82 8.73
CA ARG A 5 42.45 -37.51 7.74
C ARG A 5 41.21 -36.89 8.41
N GLY A 6 40.76 -35.72 7.92
CA GLY A 6 39.46 -35.15 8.24
C GLY A 6 38.50 -35.28 7.04
N LEU A 7 37.70 -36.33 7.06
CA LEU A 7 36.47 -36.45 6.26
C LEU A 7 35.35 -35.71 7.00
N SER A 8 34.31 -35.34 6.25
CA SER A 8 32.93 -35.05 6.68
C SER A 8 32.50 -33.60 6.94
N LEU A 9 31.70 -33.15 5.97
CA LEU A 9 30.29 -32.74 6.12
C LEU A 9 29.94 -31.40 6.76
N ALA A 10 29.12 -30.70 5.98
CA ALA A 10 27.94 -29.97 6.40
C ALA A 10 28.15 -28.57 6.99
N SER A 11 27.67 -27.57 6.25
CA SER A 11 26.83 -26.44 6.68
C SER A 11 26.94 -25.37 5.59
N THR A 12 26.18 -25.40 4.49
CA THR A 12 24.72 -25.23 4.46
C THR A 12 24.23 -24.28 5.56
N LEU A 13 24.67 -23.02 5.55
CA LEU A 13 23.89 -21.92 6.10
C LEU A 13 23.30 -21.15 4.91
N LEU A 14 22.13 -21.57 4.44
CA LEU A 14 20.83 -21.00 4.87
C LEU A 14 20.69 -19.58 4.29
N LEU A 15 20.15 -19.51 3.07
CA LEU A 15 18.78 -19.04 2.90
C LEU A 15 18.56 -17.67 3.55
N ALA A 16 19.13 -16.64 2.92
CA ALA A 16 18.52 -15.31 2.96
C ALA A 16 17.64 -15.06 1.71
N VAL A 17 16.99 -16.11 1.21
CA VAL A 17 15.72 -15.96 0.49
C VAL A 17 14.65 -15.78 1.58
N TRP A 18 14.68 -14.63 2.24
CA TRP A 18 13.55 -14.21 3.08
C TRP A 18 12.50 -13.66 2.13
N GLY A 19 11.61 -14.56 1.73
CA GLY A 19 10.26 -14.30 1.27
C GLY A 19 10.10 -13.25 0.17
N LEU A 20 9.61 -13.71 -0.98
CA LEU A 20 8.62 -12.95 -1.77
C LEU A 20 7.30 -12.80 -0.97
N GLY A 21 7.40 -12.52 0.34
CA GLY A 21 6.29 -12.35 1.25
C GLY A 21 5.94 -10.87 1.27
N CYS A 22 4.84 -10.53 0.59
CA CYS A 22 4.08 -9.27 0.69
C CYS A 22 4.81 -8.17 1.48
N GLN A 23 5.72 -7.45 0.81
CA GLN A 23 6.35 -6.30 1.42
C GLN A 23 5.24 -5.29 1.74
N SER A 24 5.13 -4.92 3.02
CA SER A 24 4.12 -3.93 3.43
C SER A 24 4.43 -2.58 2.79
N PRO A 25 3.42 -1.80 2.39
CA PRO A 25 3.64 -0.51 1.77
C PRO A 25 4.45 0.40 2.69
N THR A 26 5.38 1.16 2.10
CA THR A 26 6.18 2.14 2.85
C THR A 26 5.23 3.13 3.53
N PRO A 27 5.30 3.35 4.86
CA PRO A 27 4.33 4.21 5.52
C PRO A 27 4.47 5.69 5.10
N PRO A 28 3.37 6.47 5.07
CA PRO A 28 3.40 7.90 4.74
C PRO A 28 4.39 8.72 5.59
N SER A 29 4.62 8.34 6.84
CA SER A 29 5.60 8.97 7.72
C SER A 29 7.06 8.82 7.27
N LYS A 30 7.35 7.84 6.39
CA LYS A 30 8.69 7.58 5.83
C LYS A 30 8.84 8.04 4.38
N ALA A 31 7.75 8.36 3.69
CA ALA A 31 7.74 8.72 2.26
C ALA A 31 6.73 9.83 1.94
N SER A 32 6.64 10.85 2.80
CA SER A 32 5.61 11.89 2.73
C SER A 32 5.56 12.60 1.38
N THR A 33 6.72 12.92 0.79
CA THR A 33 6.82 13.56 -0.52
C THR A 33 6.19 12.71 -1.63
N GLN A 34 6.46 11.41 -1.64
CA GLN A 34 5.93 10.48 -2.64
C GLN A 34 4.42 10.34 -2.51
N TYR A 35 3.91 10.20 -1.27
CA TYR A 35 2.48 10.17 -1.00
C TYR A 35 1.79 11.48 -1.43
N ASN A 36 2.37 12.64 -1.14
CA ASN A 36 1.82 13.93 -1.55
C ASN A 36 1.75 14.06 -3.08
N ARG A 37 2.79 13.61 -3.80
CA ARG A 37 2.75 13.56 -5.27
C ARG A 37 1.67 12.61 -5.78
N LEU A 38 1.52 11.43 -5.17
CA LEU A 38 0.50 10.47 -5.56
C LEU A 38 -0.91 11.02 -5.33
N VAL A 39 -1.14 11.71 -4.22
CA VAL A 39 -2.39 12.45 -3.93
C VAL A 39 -2.66 13.49 -5.00
N GLN A 40 -1.67 14.32 -5.35
CA GLN A 40 -1.83 15.35 -6.39
C GLN A 40 -2.18 14.75 -7.76
N ARG A 41 -1.52 13.64 -8.16
CA ARG A 41 -1.85 12.92 -9.40
C ARG A 41 -3.26 12.35 -9.37
N THR A 42 -3.68 11.80 -8.23
CA THR A 42 -5.03 11.26 -8.03
C THR A 42 -6.09 12.34 -8.18
N LEU A 43 -5.89 13.50 -7.55
CA LEU A 43 -6.83 14.61 -7.63
C LEU A 43 -6.91 15.20 -9.04
N ALA A 44 -5.77 15.32 -9.74
CA ALA A 44 -5.75 15.79 -11.12
C ALA A 44 -6.51 14.84 -12.06
N GLU A 45 -6.36 13.52 -11.90
CA GLU A 45 -7.15 12.53 -12.65
C GLU A 45 -8.64 12.67 -12.34
N ALA A 46 -9.00 12.81 -11.05
CA ALA A 46 -10.39 12.94 -10.61
C ALA A 46 -11.09 14.17 -11.21
N GLU A 47 -10.34 15.23 -11.49
CA GLU A 47 -10.84 16.47 -12.11
C GLU A 47 -11.02 16.31 -13.62
N ALA A 48 -10.21 15.47 -14.26
CA ALA A 48 -10.32 15.17 -15.69
C ALA A 48 -11.44 14.16 -16.02
N ARG A 49 -11.96 13.44 -15.03
CA ARG A 49 -12.98 12.39 -15.21
C ARG A 49 -14.40 12.85 -14.87
N PRO A 50 -15.41 12.41 -15.65
CA PRO A 50 -16.81 12.60 -15.27
C PRO A 50 -17.19 11.77 -14.05
N ASP A 51 -16.61 10.57 -13.91
CA ASP A 51 -16.94 9.60 -12.85
C ASP A 51 -16.61 10.11 -11.45
N THR A 52 -17.39 9.67 -10.46
CA THR A 52 -17.20 10.00 -9.04
C THR A 52 -16.18 9.13 -8.35
N SER A 53 -15.78 8.00 -8.94
CA SER A 53 -14.74 7.13 -8.40
C SER A 53 -13.90 6.52 -9.52
N PHE A 54 -12.68 6.12 -9.17
CA PHE A 54 -11.85 5.31 -10.05
C PHE A 54 -10.89 4.42 -9.25
N PHE A 55 -10.35 3.44 -9.96
CA PHE A 55 -9.46 2.43 -9.43
C PHE A 55 -8.26 2.24 -10.36
N TRP A 56 -7.07 2.16 -9.78
CA TRP A 56 -5.81 1.85 -10.47
C TRP A 56 -5.15 0.64 -9.83
N LEU A 57 -4.62 -0.22 -10.70
CA LEU A 57 -3.65 -1.25 -10.33
C LEU A 57 -2.25 -0.67 -10.52
N SER A 58 -1.27 -1.16 -9.77
CA SER A 58 0.14 -0.80 -9.94
C SER A 58 0.70 -1.14 -11.33
N ASN A 59 -0.04 -1.90 -12.15
CA ASN A 59 0.31 -2.19 -13.55
C ASN A 59 -0.59 -1.47 -14.58
N THR A 60 -1.58 -0.67 -14.16
CA THR A 60 -2.52 0.07 -15.04
C THR A 60 -2.58 1.57 -14.67
N GLY A 61 -3.12 2.40 -15.57
CA GLY A 61 -3.34 3.84 -15.30
C GLY A 61 -2.17 4.77 -15.66
N ASP A 62 -2.13 5.94 -15.01
CA ASP A 62 -1.14 7.01 -15.24
C ASP A 62 0.29 6.52 -14.97
N THR A 63 1.22 6.80 -15.90
CA THR A 63 2.61 6.28 -15.80
C THR A 63 3.33 6.84 -14.58
N GLN A 64 3.08 8.08 -14.20
CA GLN A 64 3.73 8.70 -13.05
C GLN A 64 3.15 8.16 -11.73
N ALA A 65 1.83 8.03 -11.63
CA ALA A 65 1.18 7.38 -10.48
C ALA A 65 1.67 5.94 -10.31
N ARG A 66 1.81 5.19 -11.41
CA ARG A 66 2.36 3.83 -11.41
C ARG A 66 3.75 3.77 -10.80
N SER A 67 4.68 4.62 -11.24
CA SER A 67 6.04 4.66 -10.69
C SER A 67 6.03 4.92 -9.19
N LEU A 68 5.20 5.87 -8.73
CA LEU A 68 5.05 6.16 -7.31
C LEU A 68 4.46 4.98 -6.53
N MET A 69 3.43 4.30 -7.07
CA MET A 69 2.83 3.13 -6.45
C MET A 69 3.85 1.99 -6.29
N LEU A 70 4.66 1.71 -7.33
CA LEU A 70 5.71 0.70 -7.27
C LEU A 70 6.81 1.05 -6.26
N GLU A 71 7.26 2.32 -6.23
CA GLU A 71 8.24 2.81 -5.25
C GLU A 71 7.75 2.68 -3.80
N LEU A 72 6.46 2.94 -3.60
CA LEU A 72 5.81 2.84 -2.28
C LEU A 72 5.43 1.41 -1.90
N GLY A 73 5.52 0.46 -2.85
CA GLY A 73 5.00 -0.89 -2.69
C GLY A 73 3.50 -0.88 -2.47
N ILE A 74 2.74 -0.22 -3.36
CA ILE A 74 1.27 -0.16 -3.38
C ILE A 74 0.80 -0.89 -4.63
N ASP A 75 -0.13 -1.83 -4.47
CA ASP A 75 -0.69 -2.62 -5.59
C ASP A 75 -1.98 -1.99 -6.13
N TYR A 76 -2.74 -1.34 -5.26
CA TYR A 76 -4.07 -0.79 -5.58
C TYR A 76 -4.23 0.63 -5.07
N LEU A 77 -4.90 1.44 -5.87
CA LEU A 77 -5.33 2.78 -5.51
C LEU A 77 -6.80 2.94 -5.90
N ARG A 78 -7.64 3.39 -4.97
CA ARG A 78 -9.02 3.78 -5.23
C ARG A 78 -9.25 5.19 -4.72
N TYR A 79 -9.85 6.04 -5.53
CA TYR A 79 -10.34 7.34 -5.09
C TYR A 79 -11.83 7.45 -5.28
N ASP A 80 -12.53 7.90 -4.24
CA ASP A 80 -13.93 8.31 -4.26
C ASP A 80 -14.02 9.81 -4.05
N ARG A 81 -14.38 10.53 -5.11
CA ARG A 81 -14.54 11.98 -5.09
C ARG A 81 -15.76 12.42 -4.28
N ALA A 82 -16.82 11.62 -4.25
CA ALA A 82 -18.04 11.96 -3.53
C ALA A 82 -17.85 11.83 -2.02
N ALA A 83 -17.10 10.81 -1.58
CA ALA A 83 -16.76 10.61 -0.17
C ALA A 83 -15.47 11.34 0.27
N ASP A 84 -14.71 11.90 -0.68
CA ASP A 84 -13.33 12.38 -0.50
C ASP A 84 -12.45 11.35 0.22
N VAL A 85 -12.31 10.16 -0.36
CA VAL A 85 -11.56 9.06 0.25
C VAL A 85 -10.58 8.49 -0.77
N LEU A 86 -9.29 8.54 -0.42
CA LEU A 86 -8.23 7.85 -1.15
C LEU A 86 -7.76 6.65 -0.34
N CYS A 87 -7.82 5.47 -0.94
CA CYS A 87 -7.38 4.21 -0.36
C CYS A 87 -6.21 3.65 -1.17
N LEU A 88 -5.16 3.20 -0.48
CA LEU A 88 -3.91 2.68 -1.06
C LEU A 88 -3.54 1.39 -0.34
N TRP A 89 -3.42 0.26 -1.03
CA TRP A 89 -3.13 -1.01 -0.34
C TRP A 89 -2.34 -2.01 -1.18
N THR A 90 -1.84 -3.04 -0.49
CA THR A 90 -1.22 -4.22 -1.09
C THR A 90 -2.04 -5.48 -0.85
N GLY A 91 -1.82 -6.49 -1.68
CA GLY A 91 -2.40 -7.83 -1.52
C GLY A 91 -2.70 -8.56 -2.84
N GLU A 92 -2.83 -9.88 -2.81
CA GLU A 92 -3.01 -10.71 -4.02
C GLU A 92 -4.46 -10.72 -4.57
N GLY A 93 -5.34 -9.82 -4.13
CA GLY A 93 -6.71 -9.74 -4.67
C GLY A 93 -7.74 -9.29 -3.65
N LEU A 94 -7.65 -8.02 -3.21
CA LEU A 94 -8.59 -7.36 -2.28
C LEU A 94 -8.71 -8.00 -0.88
N TRP A 95 -8.10 -9.17 -0.62
CA TRP A 95 -8.16 -9.87 0.66
C TRP A 95 -6.95 -10.78 0.95
N PRO A 96 -6.33 -10.75 2.15
CA PRO A 96 -6.45 -9.69 3.15
C PRO A 96 -5.85 -8.38 2.61
N ALA A 97 -6.50 -7.25 2.89
CA ALA A 97 -6.05 -5.94 2.44
C ALA A 97 -5.37 -5.15 3.56
N ARG A 98 -4.20 -4.58 3.27
CA ARG A 98 -3.43 -3.77 4.22
C ARG A 98 -2.93 -2.52 3.53
N GLY A 99 -3.14 -1.36 4.14
CA GLY A 99 -2.90 -0.13 3.44
C GLY A 99 -3.05 1.13 4.27
N PHE A 100 -3.17 2.23 3.53
CA PHE A 100 -3.35 3.56 4.06
C PHE A 100 -4.53 4.24 3.38
N ALA A 101 -5.25 5.04 4.15
CA ALA A 101 -6.34 5.84 3.65
C ALA A 101 -6.24 7.28 4.15
N THR A 102 -6.74 8.21 3.35
CA THR A 102 -6.77 9.65 3.66
C THR A 102 -8.01 10.29 3.06
N ALA A 103 -8.38 11.47 3.56
CA ALA A 103 -9.31 12.37 2.91
C ALA A 103 -8.54 13.56 2.28
N PRO A 104 -8.16 13.48 0.99
CA PRO A 104 -7.23 14.43 0.38
C PRO A 104 -7.67 15.89 0.41
N ARG A 105 -8.96 16.18 0.23
CA ARG A 105 -9.49 17.56 0.19
C ARG A 105 -9.80 18.07 1.59
N ALA A 106 -10.30 17.20 2.49
CA ALA A 106 -10.50 17.55 3.89
C ALA A 106 -9.18 17.72 4.65
N GLY A 107 -8.12 17.02 4.25
CA GLY A 107 -6.82 17.07 4.89
C GLY A 107 -6.81 16.36 6.25
N THR A 108 -7.60 15.29 6.40
CA THR A 108 -7.76 14.59 7.68
C THR A 108 -7.62 13.08 7.54
N ALA A 109 -7.12 12.44 8.60
CA ALA A 109 -7.15 11.00 8.77
C ALA A 109 -8.59 10.51 8.93
N LEU A 110 -8.85 9.31 8.43
CA LEU A 110 -10.13 8.62 8.58
C LEU A 110 -10.17 7.86 9.90
N THR A 111 -11.21 8.06 10.70
CA THR A 111 -11.35 7.40 12.01
C THR A 111 -12.15 6.10 11.96
N ASP A 112 -12.88 5.85 10.88
CA ASP A 112 -13.68 4.65 10.62
C ASP A 112 -13.98 4.47 9.11
N SER A 113 -14.83 3.49 8.77
CA SER A 113 -15.49 3.38 7.45
C SER A 113 -14.63 2.99 6.24
N VAL A 114 -13.38 2.56 6.43
CA VAL A 114 -12.47 2.24 5.30
C VAL A 114 -12.97 1.08 4.43
N GLY A 115 -13.45 -0.04 4.99
CA GLY A 115 -13.86 -1.21 4.19
C GLY A 115 -14.89 -0.89 3.09
N PRO A 116 -16.10 -0.40 3.46
CA PRO A 116 -17.11 0.00 2.50
C PRO A 116 -16.64 1.12 1.56
N ARG A 117 -15.87 2.09 2.06
CA ARG A 117 -15.38 3.23 1.25
C ARG A 117 -14.24 2.86 0.30
N CYS A 118 -13.51 1.79 0.56
CA CYS A 118 -12.43 1.29 -0.28
C CYS A 118 -12.88 0.09 -1.14
N GLU A 119 -14.16 -0.31 -1.06
CA GLU A 119 -14.70 -1.52 -1.70
C GLU A 119 -13.88 -2.78 -1.32
N ILE A 120 -13.52 -2.87 -0.04
CA ILE A 120 -12.85 -4.01 0.54
C ILE A 120 -13.88 -4.77 1.38
N GLU A 121 -14.03 -6.06 1.10
CA GLU A 121 -14.93 -6.94 1.85
C GLU A 121 -14.46 -7.14 3.30
N GLY A 122 -15.30 -7.72 4.16
CA GLY A 122 -14.95 -8.12 5.54
C GLY A 122 -14.56 -7.02 6.53
N SER A 123 -13.88 -7.40 7.62
CA SER A 123 -13.76 -6.58 8.83
C SER A 123 -12.49 -5.74 8.82
N CYS A 124 -12.62 -4.41 8.73
CA CYS A 124 -11.46 -3.52 8.74
C CYS A 124 -11.20 -2.87 10.10
N ARG A 125 -9.95 -2.94 10.56
CA ARG A 125 -9.43 -2.12 11.66
C ARG A 125 -8.72 -0.89 11.08
N VAL A 126 -8.93 0.27 11.69
CA VAL A 126 -8.36 1.54 11.28
C VAL A 126 -7.61 2.16 12.45
N GLU A 127 -6.42 2.69 12.18
CA GLU A 127 -5.54 3.35 13.14
C GLU A 127 -5.03 4.65 12.54
N THR A 128 -5.19 5.77 13.24
CA THR A 128 -4.59 7.05 12.82
C THR A 128 -3.07 6.98 12.93
N VAL A 129 -2.35 7.27 11.84
CA VAL A 129 -0.88 7.28 11.83
C VAL A 129 -0.30 8.69 11.72
N SER A 130 -1.09 9.66 11.26
CA SER A 130 -0.80 11.09 11.29
C SER A 130 -2.11 11.87 11.23
N ASP A 131 -2.04 13.21 11.27
CA ASP A 131 -3.23 14.07 11.13
C ASP A 131 -4.01 13.85 9.83
N THR A 132 -3.34 13.35 8.78
CA THR A 132 -3.89 13.21 7.43
C THR A 132 -4.02 11.76 6.97
N TRP A 133 -3.36 10.80 7.63
CA TRP A 133 -3.30 9.42 7.18
C TRP A 133 -3.77 8.46 8.26
N SER A 134 -4.53 7.47 7.83
CA SER A 134 -4.89 6.29 8.61
C SER A 134 -4.28 5.07 7.98
N ARG A 135 -3.82 4.14 8.82
CA ARG A 135 -3.51 2.77 8.41
C ARG A 135 -4.76 1.93 8.56
N PHE A 136 -4.97 1.00 7.65
CA PHE A 136 -6.01 -0.01 7.78
C PHE A 136 -5.49 -1.43 7.56
N ARG A 137 -6.21 -2.39 8.14
CA ARG A 137 -6.05 -3.81 7.90
C ARG A 137 -7.43 -4.46 7.89
N CYS A 138 -7.73 -5.23 6.85
CA CYS A 138 -8.98 -5.95 6.73
C CYS A 138 -8.74 -7.47 6.70
N GLU A 139 -9.55 -8.21 7.49
CA GLU A 139 -9.43 -9.65 7.79
C GLU A 139 -10.78 -10.38 7.88
#